data_AF-A0A162T0I1-F1
#
_entry.id   AF-A0A162T0I1-F1
#
_cell.length_a   1.000
_cell.length_b   1.000
_cell.length_c   1.000
_cell.angle_alpha   90.00
_cell.angle_beta   90.00
_cell.angle_gamma   90.00
#
_symmetry.space_group_name_H-M   'P 1'
#
loop_
_entity.id
_entity.type
_entity.pdbx_description
1 polymer ?
#
loop_
_entity_poly.entity_id
_entity_poly.type
_entity_poly.pdbx_seq_one_letter_code
_entity_poly.pdbx_strand_id
1 'polypeptide(L)' 'MDRFELEDIKEIHVGDLPSAKKGIIDSLTGKDTYKDEIPFEHMSSYKKGHEIGTQVENLLKGDQRDY' A
#
# COMPACT_ATOMS: atom_id res chain seq x y z
N MET A 1 -4.80 -23.02 8.35
CA MET A 1 -4.00 -21.95 7.76
C MET A 1 -4.92 -21.26 6.79
N ASP A 2 -5.40 -20.08 7.17
CA ASP A 2 -6.13 -19.25 6.23
C ASP A 2 -5.09 -18.68 5.26
N ARG A 3 -5.30 -18.95 3.98
CA ARG A 3 -4.39 -18.50 2.93
C ARG A 3 -4.67 -17.03 2.70
N PHE A 4 -3.63 -16.21 2.56
CA PHE A 4 -3.80 -14.85 2.05
C PHE A 4 -4.52 -14.90 0.69
N GLU A 5 -5.70 -14.29 0.62
CA GLU A 5 -6.41 -14.11 -0.64
C GLU A 5 -6.39 -12.62 -0.99
N LEU A 6 -6.21 -12.31 -2.28
CA LEU A 6 -6.21 -10.91 -2.75
C LEU A 6 -7.54 -10.20 -2.44
N GLU A 7 -8.60 -10.98 -2.23
CA GLU A 7 -9.94 -10.55 -1.85
C GLU A 7 -10.00 -9.95 -0.43
N ASP A 8 -8.99 -10.21 0.41
CA ASP A 8 -8.87 -9.62 1.75
C ASP A 8 -8.43 -8.15 1.71
N ILE A 9 -7.92 -7.67 0.58
CA ILE A 9 -7.56 -6.27 0.37
C ILE A 9 -8.77 -5.53 -0.20
N LYS A 10 -9.18 -4.45 0.48
CA LYS A 10 -10.27 -3.61 -0.02
C LYS A 10 -9.95 -3.06 -1.40
N GLU A 11 -10.91 -3.12 -2.32
CA GLU A 11 -10.76 -2.51 -3.63
C GLU A 11 -10.59 -0.99 -3.49
N ILE A 12 -9.40 -0.50 -3.82
CA ILE A 12 -9.05 0.92 -3.73
C ILE A 12 -8.83 1.47 -5.14
N HIS A 13 -9.77 2.32 -5.57
CA HIS A 13 -9.66 3.03 -6.83
C HIS A 13 -8.61 4.13 -6.74
N VAL A 14 -7.56 4.03 -7.56
CA VAL A 14 -6.49 5.03 -7.68
C VAL A 14 -6.61 5.78 -9.00
N GLY A 15 -6.44 7.10 -8.97
CA GLY A 15 -6.53 7.93 -10.18
C GLY A 15 -5.25 7.86 -11.03
N ASP A 16 -4.10 7.95 -10.36
CA ASP A 16 -2.77 7.90 -10.98
C ASP A 16 -2.01 6.65 -10.48
N LEU A 17 -1.89 5.66 -11.36
CA LEU A 17 -1.27 4.38 -11.05
C LEU A 17 0.22 4.49 -10.68
N PRO A 18 1.06 5.29 -11.39
CA PRO A 18 2.46 5.48 -11.02
C PRO A 18 2.65 6.00 -9.58
N SER A 19 1.87 7.01 -9.17
CA SER A 19 1.96 7.56 -7.81
C SER A 19 1.46 6.57 -6.77
N ALA A 20 0.39 5.84 -7.06
CA ALA A 20 -0.08 4.77 -6.18
C ALA A 20 0.98 3.68 -5.99
N LYS A 21 1.65 3.25 -7.06
CA LYS A 21 2.74 2.28 -6.97
C LYS A 21 3.88 2.78 -6.07
N LYS A 22 4.28 4.04 -6.22
CA LYS A 22 5.28 4.67 -5.35
C LYS A 22 4.85 4.64 -3.87
N GLY A 23 3.58 4.96 -3.59
CA GLY A 23 3.02 4.87 -2.23
C GLY A 23 3.05 3.46 -1.64
N ILE A 24 2.70 2.43 -2.44
CA ILE A 24 2.78 1.03 -2.00
C ILE A 24 4.22 0.67 -1.60
N ILE A 25 5.20 1.05 -2.43
CA ILE A 25 6.61 0.75 -2.17
C ILE A 25 7.10 1.46 -0.92
N ASP A 26 6.83 2.76 -0.77
CA ASP A 26 7.24 3.54 0.40
C ASP A 26 6.65 2.96 1.70
N SER A 27 5.38 2.55 1.67
CA SER A 27 4.70 1.89 2.79
C SER A 27 5.34 0.55 3.16
N LEU A 28 5.56 -0.34 2.19
CA LEU A 28 6.14 -1.67 2.43
C LEU A 28 7.62 -1.61 2.83
N THR A 29 8.33 -0.55 2.45
CA THR A 29 9.74 -0.35 2.82
C THR A 29 9.91 0.45 4.12
N GLY A 30 8.83 1.05 4.64
CA GLY A 30 8.85 1.93 5.81
C GLY A 30 9.64 3.22 5.58
N LYS A 31 9.81 3.65 4.33
CA LYS A 31 10.60 4.83 3.94
C LYS A 31 9.81 5.67 2.95
N ASP A 32 9.65 6.95 3.22
CA ASP A 32 9.02 7.93 2.31
C ASP A 32 10.03 8.37 1.22
N THR A 33 10.54 7.44 0.41
CA THR A 33 11.60 7.73 -0.58
C THR A 33 11.07 8.55 -1.76
N TYR A 34 9.86 8.24 -2.22
CA TYR A 34 9.30 8.84 -3.43
C TYR A 34 8.32 9.97 -3.16
N LYS A 35 7.93 10.18 -1.90
CA LYS A 35 6.91 11.17 -1.49
C LYS A 35 7.13 12.58 -2.04
N ASP A 36 8.37 13.06 -1.98
CA ASP A 36 8.73 14.42 -2.42
C ASP A 36 8.77 14.56 -3.95
N GLU A 37 8.81 13.43 -4.68
CA GLU A 37 8.75 13.40 -6.14
C GLU A 37 7.31 13.38 -6.68
N ILE A 38 6.30 13.23 -5.81
CA ILE A 38 4.90 13.12 -6.21
C ILE A 38 4.32 14.51 -6.48
N PRO A 39 3.84 14.81 -7.70
CA PRO A 39 3.11 16.03 -7.97
C PRO A 39 1.90 16.16 -7.04
N PHE A 40 1.60 17.38 -6.60
CA PHE A 40 0.50 17.63 -5.66
C PHE A 40 -0.84 17.05 -6.15
N GLU A 41 -1.12 17.16 -7.45
CA GLU A 41 -2.32 16.61 -8.11
C GLU A 41 -2.44 15.08 -8.05
N HIS A 42 -1.33 14.36 -7.86
CA HIS A 42 -1.31 12.90 -7.74
C HIS A 42 -1.09 12.40 -6.30
N MET A 43 -0.93 13.32 -5.34
CA MET A 43 -0.70 12.99 -3.93
C MET A 43 -1.83 12.14 -3.33
N SER A 44 -3.07 12.32 -3.80
CA SER A 44 -4.20 11.48 -3.40
C SER A 44 -3.99 10.00 -3.78
N SER A 45 -3.50 9.75 -5.00
CA SER A 45 -3.18 8.40 -5.48
C SER A 45 -2.01 7.79 -4.72
N TYR A 46 -0.97 8.56 -4.43
CA TYR A 46 0.14 8.13 -3.56
C TYR A 46 -0.36 7.68 -2.18
N LYS A 47 -1.18 8.50 -1.51
CA LYS A 47 -1.73 8.16 -0.18
C LYS A 47 -2.55 6.87 -0.21
N LYS A 48 -3.39 6.68 -1.23
CA LYS A 48 -4.15 5.45 -1.43
C LYS A 48 -3.25 4.23 -1.64
N GLY A 49 -2.18 4.39 -2.42
CA GLY A 49 -1.15 3.36 -2.57
C GLY A 49 -0.48 3.01 -1.24
N HIS A 50 -0.13 4.02 -0.44
CA HIS A 50 0.46 3.81 0.88
C HIS A 50 -0.48 3.04 1.82
N GLU A 51 -1.78 3.34 1.77
CA GLU A 51 -2.80 2.60 2.52
C GLU A 51 -2.87 1.12 2.11
N ILE A 52 -2.85 0.82 0.80
CA ILE A 52 -2.78 -0.56 0.29
C ILE A 52 -1.54 -1.27 0.86
N GLY A 53 -0.36 -0.63 0.80
CA GLY A 53 0.87 -1.21 1.33
C GLY A 53 0.78 -1.52 2.83
N THR A 54 0.13 -0.65 3.61
CA THR A 54 -0.07 -0.87 5.05
C THR A 54 -1.05 -2.01 5.32
N GLN A 55 -2.12 -2.13 4.52
CA GLN A 55 -3.05 -3.27 4.63
C GLN A 55 -2.34 -4.59 4.35
N VAL A 56 -1.52 -4.65 3.29
CA VAL A 56 -0.68 -5.83 2.98
C VAL A 56 0.26 -6.17 4.13
N GLU A 57 0.99 -5.19 4.67
CA GLU A 57 1.93 -5.42 5.77
C GLU A 57 1.22 -5.95 7.03
N ASN A 58 0.06 -5.37 7.38
CA ASN A 58 -0.73 -5.77 8.54
C ASN A 58 -1.29 -7.18 8.40
N LEU A 59 -1.75 -7.57 7.21
CA LEU A 59 -2.24 -8.92 6.93
C LEU A 59 -1.10 -9.94 7.06
N LEU A 60 0.07 -9.66 6.48
CA LEU A 60 1.25 -10.53 6.59
C LEU A 60 1.72 -10.68 8.05
N LYS A 61 1.68 -9.60 8.85
CA LYS A 61 1.98 -9.65 10.29
C LYS A 61 0.89 -10.31 11.13
N GLY A 62 -0.34 -10.34 10.64
CA GLY A 62 -1.46 -11.08 11.25
C GLY A 62 -1.23 -12.59 11.11
N ASP A 63 -0.93 -13.02 9.88
CA ASP A 63 -0.62 -14.42 9.53
C ASP A 63 0.62 -14.94 10.30
N GLN A 64 1.62 -14.09 10.55
CA GLN A 64 2.79 -14.45 11.35
C GLN A 64 2.54 -14.59 12.86
N ARG A 65 1.47 -14.01 13.41
CA ARG A 65 1.17 -14.07 14.86
C ARG A 65 0.44 -15.35 15.28
N ASP A 66 -0.11 -16.09 14.32
CA ASP A 66 -0.77 -17.38 14.54
C ASP A 66 0.19 -18.59 14.47
N TYR A 67 1.51 -18.34 14.45
CA TYR A 67 2.59 -19.35 14.47
C TYR A 67 3.43 -19.33 15.75
#